data_AF-A0A9D0XKD1-F1
#
_entry.id   AF-A0A9D0XKD1-F1
#
_cell.length_a   1.000
_cell.length_b   1.000
_cell.length_c   1.000
_cell.angle_alpha   90.00
_cell.angle_beta   90.00
_cell.angle_gamma   90.00
#
_symmetry.space_group_name_H-M   'P 1'
#
loop_
_entity.id
_entity.type
_entity.pdbx_description
1 polymer ?
#
loop_
_entity_poly.entity_id
_entity_poly.type
_entity_poly.pdbx_seq_one_letter_code
_entity_poly.pdbx_strand_id
1 'polypeptide(L)'
;MGGYSQNRKALERKRKQLLLDIKKADRLLRATTRSKEANLNKLRTLQNQIRKREQLIRTLQKELAFAHNSILRTSRVVSALQQDLENLEIEYSEIARRAYRQKLTGSKWLFLFSSDGLNQAFKRWQYLRQYEDFRQKQADLMVATKETLRLKIDQLEIQKAAKEQLIATTKKQKEILQRQKNDKNQIVRALQKDEKKLRQDLARKKQSHEKLNHAIEKVIQKEMLAARKKDRSPSPPASSSNTQNNTHSDSHKKSAIDTRKLSVAFQNNKGRLPWPVKDGFITGRFGKQPHPTLKGIQINNNGIDIQTTPGAKVYALFEGKVAGVQYIPGNHYMVIIKHGNYYT
;
A
#
# COMPACT_ATOMS: atom_id res chain seq x y z
N MET A 1 -22.41 -2.12 -11.39
CA MET A 1 -21.82 -2.84 -10.23
C MET A 1 -20.27 -2.81 -10.16
N GLY A 2 -19.54 -2.21 -11.12
CA GLY A 2 -18.06 -2.32 -11.20
C GLY A 2 -17.23 -1.51 -10.18
N GLY A 3 -17.68 -0.34 -9.74
CA GLY A 3 -16.87 0.55 -8.89
C GLY A 3 -16.65 0.06 -7.44
N TYR A 4 -17.61 -0.65 -6.86
CA TYR A 4 -17.55 -1.10 -5.45
C TYR A 4 -16.56 -2.26 -5.24
N SER A 5 -16.45 -3.17 -6.22
CA SER A 5 -15.50 -4.29 -6.20
C SER A 5 -14.05 -3.81 -6.32
N GLN A 6 -13.82 -2.81 -7.19
CA GLN A 6 -12.51 -2.19 -7.37
C GLN A 6 -12.03 -1.50 -6.08
N ASN A 7 -12.93 -0.78 -5.39
CA ASN A 7 -12.57 -0.05 -4.17
C ASN A 7 -12.27 -0.98 -2.99
N ARG A 8 -13.03 -2.07 -2.80
CA ARG A 8 -12.75 -3.08 -1.77
C ARG A 8 -11.39 -3.76 -1.98
N LYS A 9 -11.09 -4.21 -3.20
CA LYS A 9 -9.80 -4.84 -3.53
C LYS A 9 -8.62 -3.88 -3.31
N ALA A 10 -8.81 -2.59 -3.61
CA ALA A 10 -7.79 -1.56 -3.37
C ALA A 10 -7.50 -1.37 -1.87
N LEU A 11 -8.54 -1.30 -1.03
CA LEU A 11 -8.40 -1.21 0.42
C LEU A 11 -7.69 -2.44 1.00
N GLU A 12 -8.03 -3.64 0.52
CA GLU A 12 -7.39 -4.89 0.94
C GLU A 12 -5.89 -4.93 0.59
N ARG A 13 -5.52 -4.53 -0.63
CA ARG A 13 -4.11 -4.41 -1.05
C ARG A 13 -3.36 -3.43 -0.16
N LYS A 14 -3.96 -2.26 0.11
CA LYS A 14 -3.37 -1.23 0.97
C LYS A 14 -3.19 -1.73 2.41
N ARG A 15 -4.16 -2.46 2.95
CA ARG A 15 -4.09 -3.12 4.25
C ARG A 15 -2.94 -4.11 4.32
N LYS A 16 -2.80 -5.00 3.33
CA LYS A 16 -1.69 -5.98 3.24
C LYS A 16 -0.33 -5.28 3.19
N GLN A 17 -0.19 -4.24 2.36
CA GLN A 17 1.04 -3.46 2.27
C GLN A 17 1.40 -2.78 3.60
N LEU A 18 0.44 -2.15 4.26
CA LEU A 18 0.66 -1.50 5.56
C LEU A 18 1.07 -2.52 6.65
N LEU A 19 0.52 -3.73 6.64
CA LEU A 19 0.90 -4.79 7.57
C LEU A 19 2.34 -5.29 7.33
N LEU A 20 2.73 -5.48 6.07
CA LEU A 20 4.10 -5.85 5.72
C LEU A 20 5.09 -4.78 6.19
N ASP A 21 4.76 -3.52 5.92
CA ASP A 21 5.56 -2.37 6.32
C ASP A 21 5.70 -2.23 7.84
N ILE A 22 4.62 -2.46 8.59
CA ILE A 22 4.65 -2.49 10.07
C ILE A 22 5.52 -3.64 10.56
N LYS A 23 5.43 -4.83 9.95
CA LYS A 23 6.25 -6.00 10.30
C LYS A 23 7.74 -5.77 10.04
N LYS A 24 8.09 -5.15 8.91
CA LYS A 24 9.46 -4.73 8.60
C LYS A 24 9.98 -3.75 9.63
N ALA A 25 9.19 -2.73 9.97
CA ALA A 25 9.57 -1.76 10.99
C ALA A 25 9.73 -2.40 12.38
N ASP A 26 8.89 -3.39 12.75
CA ASP A 26 9.01 -4.11 14.03
C ASP A 26 10.32 -4.91 14.12
N ARG A 27 10.70 -5.62 13.05
CA ARG A 27 11.99 -6.32 12.97
C ARG A 27 13.16 -5.35 13.17
N LEU A 28 13.13 -4.18 12.51
CA LEU A 28 14.18 -3.17 12.64
C LEU A 28 14.24 -2.56 14.05
N LEU A 29 13.08 -2.36 14.68
CA LEU A 29 13.00 -1.83 16.04
C LEU A 29 13.60 -2.80 17.06
N ARG A 30 13.35 -4.11 16.92
CA ARG A 30 13.94 -5.14 17.78
C ARG A 30 15.45 -5.29 17.60
N ALA A 31 15.96 -5.08 16.38
CA ALA A 31 17.39 -5.16 16.07
C ALA A 31 18.20 -3.92 16.51
N THR A 32 17.54 -2.85 16.94
CA THR A 32 18.18 -1.59 17.33
C THR A 32 18.57 -1.65 18.83
N THR A 33 19.87 -1.58 19.14
CA THR A 33 20.48 -1.80 20.48
C THR A 33 20.30 -0.61 21.46
N ARG A 34 20.86 -0.67 22.68
CA ARG A 34 20.63 0.28 23.80
C ARG A 34 21.45 1.59 23.77
N SER A 35 21.97 2.03 22.62
CA SER A 35 22.75 3.28 22.58
C SER A 35 21.85 4.54 22.53
N LYS A 36 22.37 5.73 22.87
CA LYS A 36 21.61 6.99 22.80
C LYS A 36 21.15 7.33 21.38
N GLU A 37 21.96 7.07 20.36
CA GLU A 37 21.58 7.19 18.96
C GLU A 37 20.47 6.20 18.60
N ALA A 38 20.54 5.00 19.18
CA ALA A 38 19.52 3.99 19.03
C ALA A 38 18.18 4.41 19.68
N ASN A 39 18.17 5.22 20.75
CA ASN A 39 16.93 5.80 21.29
C ASN A 39 16.26 6.81 20.34
N LEU A 40 17.04 7.67 19.68
CA LEU A 40 16.52 8.64 18.70
C LEU A 40 16.04 7.94 17.42
N ASN A 41 16.79 6.94 16.95
CA ASN A 41 16.39 6.10 15.82
C ASN A 41 15.16 5.25 16.16
N LYS A 42 15.09 4.70 17.37
CA LYS A 42 13.90 4.02 17.91
C LYS A 42 12.69 4.95 17.94
N LEU A 43 12.86 6.21 18.36
CA LEU A 43 11.79 7.21 18.32
C LEU A 43 11.28 7.45 16.88
N ARG A 44 12.18 7.64 15.91
CA ARG A 44 11.82 7.82 14.49
C ARG A 44 11.11 6.60 13.92
N THR A 45 11.62 5.40 14.23
CA THR A 45 11.01 4.12 13.83
C THR A 45 9.60 3.99 14.39
N LEU A 46 9.43 4.27 15.67
CA LEU A 46 8.15 4.21 16.37
C LEU A 46 7.16 5.26 15.83
N GLN A 47 7.62 6.48 15.52
CA GLN A 47 6.80 7.49 14.86
C GLN A 47 6.31 7.02 13.48
N ASN A 48 7.18 6.38 12.68
CA ASN A 48 6.79 5.81 11.40
C ASN A 48 5.76 4.68 11.55
N GLN A 49 5.98 3.77 12.52
CA GLN A 49 5.01 2.72 12.84
C GLN A 49 3.65 3.29 13.26
N ILE A 50 3.63 4.32 14.11
CA ILE A 50 2.41 5.01 14.55
C ILE A 50 1.66 5.58 13.34
N ARG A 51 2.35 6.32 12.45
CA ARG A 51 1.74 6.89 11.23
C ARG A 51 1.14 5.81 10.34
N LYS A 52 1.88 4.72 10.10
CA LYS A 52 1.42 3.58 9.29
C LYS A 52 0.22 2.87 9.93
N ARG A 53 0.22 2.70 11.26
CA ARG A 53 -0.88 2.10 11.98
C ARG A 53 -2.11 3.01 12.04
N GLU A 54 -1.94 4.33 12.11
CA GLU A 54 -3.05 5.29 11.94
C GLU A 54 -3.66 5.20 10.55
N GLN A 55 -2.83 5.09 9.50
CA GLN A 55 -3.32 4.85 8.12
C GLN A 55 -4.05 3.50 7.99
N LEU A 56 -3.54 2.45 8.65
CA LEU A 56 -4.19 1.13 8.70
C LEU A 56 -5.58 1.24 9.35
N ILE A 57 -5.67 1.87 10.51
CA ILE A 57 -6.95 2.07 11.22
C ILE A 57 -7.93 2.89 10.36
N ARG A 58 -7.48 3.96 9.70
CA ARG A 58 -8.32 4.72 8.77
C ARG A 58 -8.81 3.86 7.60
N THR A 59 -7.97 2.95 7.10
CA THR A 59 -8.34 2.01 6.02
C THR A 59 -9.37 1.00 6.52
N LEU A 60 -9.17 0.42 7.71
CA LEU A 60 -10.13 -0.49 8.35
C LEU A 60 -11.47 0.19 8.64
N GLN A 61 -11.47 1.46 9.05
CA GLN A 61 -12.70 2.25 9.23
C GLN A 61 -13.47 2.43 7.92
N LYS A 62 -12.78 2.66 6.80
CA LYS A 62 -13.41 2.71 5.47
C LYS A 62 -13.98 1.36 5.05
N GLU A 63 -13.24 0.27 5.30
CA GLU A 63 -13.73 -1.10 5.07
C GLU A 63 -14.99 -1.39 5.92
N LEU A 64 -15.03 -0.95 7.18
CA LEU A 64 -16.19 -1.08 8.06
C LEU A 64 -17.41 -0.31 7.55
N ALA A 65 -17.22 0.93 7.12
CA ALA A 65 -18.30 1.75 6.55
C ALA A 65 -18.85 1.10 5.28
N PHE A 66 -17.97 0.59 4.42
CA PHE A 66 -18.36 -0.15 3.22
C PHE A 66 -19.17 -1.41 3.56
N ALA A 67 -18.69 -2.22 4.51
CA ALA A 67 -19.39 -3.42 4.96
C ALA A 67 -20.76 -3.09 5.54
N HIS A 68 -20.86 -2.01 6.33
CA HIS A 68 -22.12 -1.54 6.88
C HIS A 68 -23.14 -1.16 5.81
N ASN A 69 -22.73 -0.39 4.79
CA ASN A 69 -23.61 -0.02 3.68
C ASN A 69 -24.06 -1.23 2.85
N SER A 70 -23.17 -2.22 2.65
CA SER A 70 -23.53 -3.49 2.00
C SER A 70 -24.58 -4.27 2.77
N ILE A 71 -24.43 -4.35 4.10
CA ILE A 71 -25.39 -4.99 5.00
C ILE A 71 -26.73 -4.27 4.95
N LEU A 72 -26.74 -2.92 5.01
CA LEU A 72 -27.98 -2.14 4.92
C LEU A 72 -28.71 -2.38 3.59
N ARG A 73 -27.99 -2.40 2.47
CA ARG A 73 -28.58 -2.69 1.16
C ARG A 73 -29.15 -4.11 1.11
N THR A 74 -28.39 -5.09 1.57
CA THR A 74 -28.84 -6.50 1.57
C THR A 74 -30.04 -6.68 2.49
N SER A 75 -30.04 -6.04 3.66
CA SER A 75 -31.17 -6.04 4.59
C SER A 75 -32.43 -5.46 3.97
N ARG A 76 -32.34 -4.35 3.23
CA ARG A 76 -33.50 -3.78 2.51
C ARG A 76 -34.04 -4.73 1.45
N VAL A 77 -33.16 -5.42 0.73
CA VAL A 77 -33.56 -6.43 -0.27
C VAL A 77 -34.26 -7.61 0.42
N VAL A 78 -33.73 -8.07 1.56
CA VAL A 78 -34.37 -9.14 2.36
C VAL A 78 -35.76 -8.70 2.81
N SER A 79 -35.92 -7.50 3.37
CA SER A 79 -37.23 -6.98 3.79
C SER A 79 -38.21 -6.83 2.62
N ALA A 80 -37.76 -6.36 1.46
CA ALA A 80 -38.60 -6.28 0.27
C ALA A 80 -39.06 -7.67 -0.20
N LEU A 81 -38.14 -8.64 -0.30
CA LEU A 81 -38.48 -10.02 -0.69
C LEU A 81 -39.39 -10.72 0.32
N GLN A 82 -39.26 -10.40 1.61
CA GLN A 82 -40.17 -10.89 2.65
C GLN A 82 -41.59 -10.36 2.44
N GLN A 83 -41.73 -9.05 2.18
CA GLN A 83 -43.03 -8.44 1.90
C GLN A 83 -43.65 -9.00 0.62
N ASP A 84 -42.84 -9.15 -0.44
CA ASP A 84 -43.30 -9.74 -1.70
C ASP A 84 -43.80 -11.18 -1.48
N LEU A 85 -43.04 -11.99 -0.73
CA LEU A 85 -43.44 -13.37 -0.42
C LEU A 85 -44.74 -13.41 0.39
N GLU A 86 -44.92 -12.54 1.37
CA GLU A 86 -46.16 -12.43 2.16
C GLU A 86 -47.36 -12.09 1.26
N ASN A 87 -47.20 -11.09 0.38
CA ASN A 87 -48.25 -10.71 -0.56
C ASN A 87 -48.62 -11.88 -1.50
N LEU A 88 -47.61 -12.58 -2.03
CA LEU A 88 -47.81 -13.75 -2.87
C LEU A 88 -48.50 -14.90 -2.13
N GLU A 89 -48.15 -15.15 -0.87
CA GLU A 89 -48.81 -16.15 -0.02
C GLU A 89 -50.29 -15.82 0.18
N ILE A 90 -50.61 -14.55 0.43
CA ILE A 90 -51.99 -14.07 0.57
C ILE A 90 -52.77 -14.30 -0.73
N GLU A 91 -52.27 -13.79 -1.87
CA GLU A 91 -52.93 -13.94 -3.18
C GLU A 91 -53.14 -15.40 -3.57
N TYR A 92 -52.10 -16.22 -3.41
CA TYR A 92 -52.17 -17.65 -3.72
C TYR A 92 -53.17 -18.37 -2.81
N SER A 93 -53.24 -17.99 -1.53
CA SER A 93 -54.21 -18.58 -0.59
C SER A 93 -55.66 -18.29 -1.00
N GLU A 94 -55.95 -17.14 -1.60
CA GLU A 94 -57.29 -16.82 -2.12
C GLU A 94 -57.63 -17.68 -3.34
N ILE A 95 -56.68 -17.83 -4.26
CA ILE A 95 -56.81 -18.65 -5.47
C ILE A 95 -57.03 -20.12 -5.08
N ALA A 96 -56.22 -20.63 -4.15
CA ALA A 96 -56.35 -21.98 -3.63
C ALA A 96 -57.71 -22.22 -2.95
N ARG A 97 -58.18 -21.27 -2.12
CA ARG A 97 -59.50 -21.34 -1.47
C ARG A 97 -60.65 -21.34 -2.49
N ARG A 98 -60.60 -20.48 -3.52
CA ARG A 98 -61.60 -20.44 -4.60
C ARG A 98 -61.61 -21.73 -5.40
N ALA A 99 -60.43 -22.23 -5.79
CA ALA A 99 -60.30 -23.51 -6.50
C ALA A 99 -60.85 -24.69 -5.68
N TYR A 100 -60.62 -24.70 -4.36
CA TYR A 100 -61.16 -25.71 -3.46
C TYR A 100 -62.68 -25.65 -3.37
N ARG A 101 -63.27 -24.45 -3.17
CA ARG A 101 -64.73 -24.26 -3.15
C ARG A 101 -65.38 -24.68 -4.46
N GLN A 102 -64.80 -24.31 -5.60
CA GLN A 102 -65.31 -24.69 -6.91
C GLN A 102 -65.32 -26.21 -7.11
N LYS A 103 -64.28 -26.91 -6.64
CA LYS A 103 -64.21 -28.38 -6.68
C LYS A 103 -65.32 -29.02 -5.82
N LEU A 104 -65.72 -28.39 -4.72
CA LEU A 104 -66.80 -28.86 -3.84
C LEU A 104 -68.20 -28.57 -4.38
N THR A 105 -68.41 -27.44 -5.07
CA THR A 105 -69.73 -27.01 -5.57
C THR A 105 -70.08 -27.57 -6.95
N GLY A 106 -69.11 -28.07 -7.72
CA GLY A 106 -69.37 -28.76 -8.99
C GLY A 106 -68.10 -29.31 -9.66
N SER A 107 -68.23 -30.39 -10.43
CA SER A 107 -67.08 -30.93 -11.16
C SER A 107 -66.66 -30.00 -12.30
N LYS A 108 -65.36 -29.91 -12.61
CA LYS A 108 -64.85 -29.10 -13.75
C LYS A 108 -65.55 -29.45 -15.06
N TRP A 109 -65.88 -30.74 -15.23
CA TRP A 109 -66.63 -31.25 -16.36
C TRP A 109 -68.06 -30.72 -16.39
N LEU A 110 -68.75 -30.70 -15.24
CA LEU A 110 -70.09 -30.12 -15.15
C LEU A 110 -70.10 -28.63 -15.53
N PHE A 111 -69.08 -27.86 -15.16
CA PHE A 111 -68.94 -26.45 -15.57
C PHE A 111 -68.72 -26.28 -17.09
N LEU A 112 -67.98 -27.19 -17.73
CA LEU A 112 -67.74 -27.17 -19.17
C LEU A 112 -68.98 -27.62 -19.97
N PHE A 113 -69.71 -28.62 -19.46
CA PHE A 113 -70.88 -29.19 -20.14
C PHE A 113 -72.19 -28.44 -19.86
N SER A 114 -72.25 -27.58 -18.84
CA SER A 114 -73.41 -26.72 -18.54
C SER A 114 -73.45 -25.40 -19.34
N SER A 115 -72.83 -25.36 -20.52
CA SER A 115 -72.80 -24.16 -21.37
C SER A 115 -73.91 -24.16 -22.41
N ASP A 116 -74.46 -23.01 -22.75
CA ASP A 116 -75.58 -22.88 -23.70
C ASP A 116 -75.19 -23.16 -25.16
N GLY A 117 -73.89 -23.31 -25.46
CA GLY A 117 -73.39 -23.67 -26.79
C GLY A 117 -71.87 -23.86 -26.88
N LEU A 118 -71.38 -24.41 -28.00
CA LEU A 118 -69.97 -24.78 -28.22
C LEU A 118 -68.98 -23.63 -28.04
N ASN A 119 -69.34 -22.42 -28.48
CA ASN A 119 -68.48 -21.24 -28.33
C ASN A 119 -68.32 -20.81 -26.86
N GLN A 120 -69.38 -20.95 -26.05
CA GLN A 120 -69.29 -20.70 -24.61
C GLN A 120 -68.46 -21.78 -23.90
N ALA A 121 -68.64 -23.06 -24.27
CA ALA A 121 -67.83 -24.17 -23.75
C ALA A 121 -66.33 -23.95 -24.02
N PHE A 122 -65.98 -23.53 -25.25
CA PHE A 122 -64.60 -23.22 -25.64
C PHE A 122 -64.00 -22.06 -24.82
N LYS A 123 -64.75 -20.96 -24.63
CA LYS A 123 -64.32 -19.83 -23.77
C LYS A 123 -64.12 -20.25 -22.30
N ARG A 124 -65.02 -21.09 -21.76
CA ARG A 124 -64.88 -21.65 -20.40
C ARG A 124 -63.64 -22.54 -20.29
N TRP A 125 -63.35 -23.37 -21.29
CA TRP A 125 -62.14 -24.18 -21.35
C TRP A 125 -60.86 -23.32 -21.40
N GLN A 126 -60.83 -22.31 -22.26
CA GLN A 126 -59.69 -21.39 -22.35
C GLN A 126 -59.45 -20.67 -21.01
N TYR A 127 -60.52 -20.22 -20.33
CA TYR A 127 -60.43 -19.61 -19.02
C TYR A 127 -59.86 -20.58 -17.96
N LEU A 128 -60.32 -21.83 -17.91
CA LEU A 128 -59.79 -22.83 -16.98
C LEU A 128 -58.30 -23.08 -17.22
N ARG A 129 -57.87 -23.17 -18.47
CA ARG A 129 -56.46 -23.34 -18.83
C ARG A 129 -55.63 -22.14 -18.39
N GLN A 130 -56.07 -20.93 -18.68
CA GLN A 130 -55.39 -19.71 -18.27
C GLN A 130 -55.29 -19.59 -16.74
N TYR A 131 -56.33 -20.02 -16.02
CA TYR A 131 -56.35 -20.04 -14.56
C TYR A 131 -55.39 -21.08 -13.97
N GLU A 132 -55.32 -22.29 -14.55
CA GLU A 132 -54.35 -23.32 -14.15
C GLU A 132 -52.91 -22.86 -14.41
N ASP A 133 -52.63 -22.30 -15.58
CA ASP A 133 -51.33 -21.74 -15.94
C ASP A 133 -50.92 -20.60 -14.99
N PHE A 134 -51.85 -19.70 -14.64
CA PHE A 134 -51.60 -18.61 -13.71
C PHE A 134 -51.28 -19.12 -12.30
N ARG A 135 -52.04 -20.09 -11.79
CA ARG A 135 -51.80 -20.71 -10.49
C ARG A 135 -50.44 -21.40 -10.42
N GLN A 136 -50.06 -22.12 -11.48
CA GLN A 136 -48.76 -22.77 -11.55
C GLN A 136 -47.61 -21.75 -11.56
N LYS A 137 -47.72 -20.71 -12.39
CA LYS A 137 -46.72 -19.61 -12.42
C LYS A 137 -46.57 -18.90 -11.08
N GLN A 138 -47.66 -18.66 -10.35
CA GLN A 138 -47.60 -18.07 -9.02
C GLN A 138 -46.86 -18.99 -8.03
N ALA A 139 -47.15 -20.30 -8.05
CA ALA A 139 -46.45 -21.26 -7.20
C ALA A 139 -44.95 -21.31 -7.50
N ASP A 140 -44.58 -21.32 -8.79
CA ASP A 140 -43.18 -21.28 -9.22
C ASP A 140 -42.48 -20.00 -8.76
N LEU A 141 -43.17 -18.84 -8.86
CA LEU A 141 -42.65 -17.54 -8.41
C LEU A 141 -42.43 -17.51 -6.89
N MET A 142 -43.35 -18.10 -6.11
CA MET A 142 -43.21 -18.22 -4.67
C MET A 142 -41.98 -19.04 -4.29
N VAL A 143 -41.77 -20.19 -4.95
CA VAL A 143 -40.60 -21.05 -4.71
C VAL A 143 -39.31 -20.30 -5.03
N ALA A 144 -39.24 -19.64 -6.19
CA ALA A 144 -38.07 -18.87 -6.61
C ALA A 144 -37.79 -17.68 -5.67
N THR A 145 -38.84 -16.98 -5.21
CA THR A 145 -38.72 -15.88 -4.24
C THR A 145 -38.21 -16.37 -2.89
N LYS A 146 -38.74 -17.50 -2.41
CA LYS A 146 -38.30 -18.14 -1.15
C LYS A 146 -36.84 -18.58 -1.21
N GLU A 147 -36.41 -19.17 -2.32
CA GLU A 147 -35.02 -19.56 -2.54
C GLU A 147 -34.09 -18.33 -2.56
N THR A 148 -34.48 -17.30 -3.33
CA THR A 148 -33.72 -16.04 -3.41
C THR A 148 -33.61 -15.38 -2.04
N LEU A 149 -34.71 -15.34 -1.27
CA LEU A 149 -34.74 -14.80 0.09
C LEU A 149 -33.77 -15.56 1.00
N ARG A 150 -33.80 -16.89 0.98
CA ARG A 150 -32.87 -17.73 1.75
C ARG A 150 -31.42 -17.40 1.42
N LEU A 151 -31.06 -17.37 0.14
CA LEU A 151 -29.71 -17.01 -0.31
C LEU A 151 -29.29 -15.61 0.15
N LYS A 152 -30.22 -14.64 0.18
CA LYS A 152 -29.95 -13.28 0.66
C LYS A 152 -29.78 -13.20 2.17
N ILE A 153 -30.52 -14.00 2.94
CA ILE A 153 -30.36 -14.12 4.39
C ILE A 153 -28.99 -14.73 4.71
N ASP A 154 -28.61 -15.83 4.06
CA ASP A 154 -27.31 -16.46 4.24
C ASP A 154 -26.17 -15.48 3.89
N GLN A 155 -26.31 -14.76 2.78
CA GLN A 155 -25.37 -13.72 2.38
C GLN A 155 -25.26 -12.59 3.43
N LEU A 156 -26.38 -12.19 4.04
CA LEU A 156 -26.42 -11.15 5.07
C LEU A 156 -25.71 -11.61 6.35
N GLU A 157 -25.91 -12.86 6.77
CA GLU A 157 -25.24 -13.45 7.94
C GLU A 157 -23.72 -13.51 7.75
N ILE A 158 -23.26 -13.98 6.59
CA ILE A 158 -21.83 -13.99 6.24
C ILE A 158 -21.24 -12.57 6.29
N GLN A 159 -21.97 -11.57 5.79
CA GLN A 159 -21.52 -10.17 5.84
C GLN A 159 -21.45 -9.63 7.28
N LYS A 160 -22.44 -9.96 8.13
CA LYS A 160 -22.46 -9.57 9.55
C LYS A 160 -21.28 -10.18 10.30
N ALA A 161 -21.05 -11.49 10.16
CA ALA A 161 -19.92 -12.18 10.78
C ALA A 161 -18.56 -11.58 10.34
N ALA A 162 -18.39 -11.33 9.03
CA ALA A 162 -17.18 -10.68 8.52
C ALA A 162 -16.97 -9.26 9.07
N LYS A 163 -18.05 -8.48 9.25
CA LYS A 163 -18.00 -7.14 9.86
C LYS A 163 -17.55 -7.23 11.32
N GLU A 164 -18.04 -8.19 12.08
CA GLU A 164 -17.69 -8.37 13.49
C GLU A 164 -16.19 -8.68 13.67
N GLN A 165 -15.65 -9.59 12.85
CA GLN A 165 -14.21 -9.86 12.80
C GLN A 165 -13.40 -8.60 12.45
N LEU A 166 -13.91 -7.75 11.54
CA LEU A 166 -13.27 -6.49 11.19
C LEU A 166 -13.30 -5.47 12.34
N ILE A 167 -14.36 -5.45 13.15
CA ILE A 167 -14.45 -4.63 14.36
C ILE A 167 -13.41 -5.09 15.39
N ALA A 168 -13.34 -6.39 15.66
CA ALA A 168 -12.39 -6.96 16.62
C ALA A 168 -10.93 -6.66 16.23
N THR A 169 -10.58 -6.85 14.95
CA THR A 169 -9.25 -6.51 14.44
C THR A 169 -8.94 -5.01 14.53
N THR A 170 -9.92 -4.15 14.27
CA THR A 170 -9.77 -2.69 14.41
C THR A 170 -9.53 -2.28 15.87
N LYS A 171 -10.27 -2.87 16.82
CA LYS A 171 -10.08 -2.64 18.25
C LYS A 171 -8.67 -3.03 18.69
N LYS A 172 -8.21 -4.23 18.30
CA LYS A 172 -6.85 -4.68 18.56
C LYS A 172 -5.78 -3.74 17.99
N GLN A 173 -5.94 -3.25 16.75
CA GLN A 173 -4.98 -2.28 16.19
C GLN A 173 -4.98 -0.94 16.94
N LYS A 174 -6.13 -0.47 17.42
CA LYS A 174 -6.23 0.75 18.24
C LYS A 174 -5.52 0.59 19.59
N GLU A 175 -5.68 -0.56 20.25
CA GLU A 175 -4.99 -0.85 21.51
C GLU A 175 -3.46 -0.85 21.33
N ILE A 176 -2.96 -1.48 20.27
CA ILE A 176 -1.51 -1.48 20.01
C ILE A 176 -1.03 -0.06 19.64
N LEU A 177 -1.82 0.72 18.89
CA LEU A 177 -1.50 2.12 18.61
C LEU A 177 -1.38 2.94 19.92
N GLN A 178 -2.28 2.71 20.87
CA GLN A 178 -2.25 3.41 22.15
C GLN A 178 -0.99 3.07 22.95
N ARG A 179 -0.60 1.79 23.00
CA ARG A 179 0.67 1.35 23.61
C ARG A 179 1.87 2.03 22.96
N GLN A 180 1.93 2.05 21.63
CA GLN A 180 3.02 2.74 20.89
C GLN A 180 3.07 4.25 21.18
N LYS A 181 1.91 4.91 21.32
CA LYS A 181 1.86 6.33 21.71
C LYS A 181 2.40 6.55 23.11
N ASN A 182 2.11 5.66 24.05
CA ASN A 182 2.65 5.70 25.40
C ASN A 182 4.17 5.48 25.40
N ASP A 183 4.66 4.46 24.68
CA ASP A 183 6.10 4.19 24.54
C ASP A 183 6.85 5.40 23.93
N LYS A 184 6.24 6.04 22.91
CA LYS A 184 6.78 7.25 22.30
C LYS A 184 6.92 8.36 23.33
N ASN A 185 5.89 8.58 24.15
CA ASN A 185 5.89 9.62 25.17
C ASN A 185 6.94 9.35 26.26
N GLN A 186 7.14 8.08 26.64
CA GLN A 186 8.20 7.69 27.57
C GLN A 186 9.59 7.98 27.00
N ILE A 187 9.84 7.61 25.74
CA ILE A 187 11.13 7.89 25.06
C ILE A 187 11.37 9.40 24.96
N VAL A 188 10.34 10.18 24.61
CA VAL A 188 10.45 11.65 24.54
C VAL A 188 10.80 12.24 25.91
N ARG A 189 10.13 11.80 26.99
CA ARG A 189 10.43 12.25 28.36
C ARG A 189 11.86 11.90 28.78
N ALA A 190 12.34 10.70 28.45
CA ALA A 190 13.72 10.29 28.72
C ALA A 190 14.73 11.16 27.96
N LEU A 191 14.47 11.46 26.68
CA LEU A 191 15.32 12.32 25.85
C LEU A 191 15.30 13.79 26.29
N GLN A 192 14.19 14.28 26.83
CA GLN A 192 14.09 15.64 27.38
C GLN A 192 14.94 15.82 28.65
N LYS A 193 14.97 14.82 29.55
CA LYS A 193 15.87 14.86 30.72
C LYS A 193 17.35 14.94 30.34
N ASP A 194 17.69 14.38 29.17
CA ASP A 194 19.04 14.41 28.61
C ASP A 194 19.31 15.64 27.70
N GLU A 195 18.40 16.62 27.62
CA GLU A 195 18.43 17.73 26.65
C GLU A 195 19.77 18.49 26.64
N LYS A 196 20.35 18.80 27.81
CA LYS A 196 21.63 19.52 27.90
C LYS A 196 22.77 18.73 27.24
N LYS A 197 22.81 17.40 27.45
CA LYS A 197 23.77 16.50 26.79
C LYS A 197 23.46 16.37 25.30
N LEU A 198 22.18 16.36 24.93
CA LEU A 198 21.72 16.28 23.54
C LEU A 198 22.14 17.49 22.71
N ARG A 199 22.09 18.71 23.29
CA ARG A 199 22.59 19.93 22.64
C ARG A 199 24.10 19.87 22.41
N GLN A 200 24.87 19.37 23.38
CA GLN A 200 26.32 19.18 23.22
C GLN A 200 26.67 18.11 22.18
N ASP A 201 25.97 16.98 22.17
CA ASP A 201 26.12 15.94 21.15
C ASP A 201 25.74 16.44 19.76
N LEU A 202 24.69 17.26 19.66
CA LEU A 202 24.26 17.84 18.39
C LEU A 202 25.28 18.84 17.85
N ALA A 203 25.91 19.65 18.71
CA ALA A 203 27.02 20.51 18.33
C ALA A 203 28.21 19.68 17.79
N ARG A 204 28.60 18.61 18.49
CA ARG A 204 29.63 17.67 18.02
C ARG A 204 29.29 17.04 16.68
N LYS A 205 28.04 16.60 16.50
CA LYS A 205 27.57 16.00 15.25
C LYS A 205 27.48 16.99 14.10
N LYS A 206 27.08 18.23 14.37
CA LYS A 206 27.10 19.28 13.36
C LYS A 206 28.54 19.49 12.86
N GLN A 207 29.50 19.54 13.78
CA GLN A 207 30.91 19.62 13.44
C GLN A 207 31.41 18.38 12.67
N SER A 208 31.00 17.16 13.04
CA SER A 208 31.37 15.94 12.29
C SER A 208 30.76 15.93 10.89
N HIS A 209 29.52 16.41 10.74
CA HIS A 209 28.84 16.51 9.45
C HIS A 209 29.47 17.58 8.55
N GLU A 210 29.89 18.72 9.10
CA GLU A 210 30.68 19.72 8.38
C GLU A 210 32.02 19.16 7.93
N LYS A 211 32.73 18.41 8.81
CA LYS A 211 33.96 17.69 8.44
C LYS A 211 33.72 16.67 7.33
N LEU A 212 32.61 15.93 7.38
CA LEU A 212 32.20 14.98 6.35
C LEU A 212 32.00 15.68 5.00
N ASN A 213 31.20 16.75 4.97
CA ASN A 213 30.95 17.51 3.76
C ASN A 213 32.25 18.06 3.16
N HIS A 214 33.14 18.58 4.00
CA HIS A 214 34.43 19.09 3.55
C HIS A 214 35.37 17.98 3.04
N ALA A 215 35.30 16.78 3.62
CA ALA A 215 36.04 15.61 3.14
C ALA A 215 35.51 15.12 1.78
N ILE A 216 34.18 15.04 1.61
CA ILE A 216 33.53 14.73 0.31
C ILE A 216 34.01 15.72 -0.74
N GLU A 217 33.93 17.02 -0.44
CA GLU A 217 34.34 18.07 -1.36
C GLU A 217 35.82 17.98 -1.72
N LYS A 218 36.71 17.69 -0.76
CA LYS A 218 38.14 17.46 -1.03
C LYS A 218 38.38 16.25 -1.94
N VAL A 219 37.68 15.14 -1.74
CA VAL A 219 37.82 13.94 -2.58
C VAL A 219 37.34 14.24 -4.00
N ILE A 220 36.19 14.89 -4.15
CA ILE A 220 35.64 15.30 -5.46
C ILE A 220 36.59 16.29 -6.15
N GLN A 221 37.11 17.29 -5.44
CA GLN A 221 38.06 18.26 -5.98
C GLN A 221 39.37 17.59 -6.43
N LYS A 222 39.95 16.70 -5.63
CA LYS A 222 41.15 15.93 -6.01
C LYS A 222 40.89 15.09 -7.26
N GLU A 223 39.75 14.42 -7.35
CA GLU A 223 39.37 13.60 -8.50
C GLU A 223 39.14 14.46 -9.75
N MET A 224 38.50 15.62 -9.63
CA MET A 224 38.35 16.58 -10.74
C MET A 224 39.69 17.14 -11.20
N LEU A 225 40.60 17.47 -10.27
CA LEU A 225 41.94 17.96 -10.62
C LEU A 225 42.78 16.87 -11.29
N ALA A 226 42.71 15.63 -10.80
CA ALA A 226 43.38 14.49 -11.41
C ALA A 226 42.82 14.21 -12.83
N ALA A 227 41.51 14.30 -13.02
CA ALA A 227 40.88 14.18 -14.33
C ALA A 227 41.33 15.31 -15.28
N ARG A 228 41.32 16.57 -14.81
CA ARG A 228 41.79 17.73 -15.59
C ARG A 228 43.28 17.65 -15.92
N LYS A 229 44.13 17.11 -15.04
CA LYS A 229 45.57 16.91 -15.32
C LYS A 229 45.79 15.80 -16.35
N LYS A 230 44.98 14.74 -16.33
CA LYS A 230 44.99 13.71 -17.38
C LYS A 230 44.52 14.27 -18.72
N ASP A 231 43.51 15.15 -18.72
CA ASP A 231 43.03 15.83 -19.94
C ASP A 231 43.99 16.93 -20.45
N ARG A 232 44.81 17.52 -19.57
CA ARG A 232 45.80 18.58 -19.90
C ARG A 232 47.23 18.08 -20.09
N SER A 233 47.47 16.76 -20.11
CA SER A 233 48.76 16.22 -20.49
C SER A 233 48.98 16.54 -21.98
N PRO A 234 49.97 17.37 -22.37
CA PRO A 234 50.13 17.77 -23.76
C PRO A 234 50.52 16.54 -24.59
N SER A 235 49.78 16.27 -25.67
CA SER A 235 50.36 15.53 -26.78
C SER A 235 51.59 16.32 -27.25
N PRO A 236 52.77 15.70 -27.41
CA PRO A 236 53.93 16.41 -27.95
C PRO A 236 53.59 16.93 -29.36
N PRO A 237 54.09 18.11 -29.75
CA PRO A 237 53.76 18.71 -31.03
C PRO A 237 54.24 17.81 -32.17
N ALA A 238 53.38 17.66 -33.17
CA ALA A 238 53.67 16.96 -34.41
C ALA A 238 54.98 17.47 -35.01
N SER A 239 55.97 16.60 -35.13
CA SER A 239 57.11 16.76 -36.01
C SER A 239 57.33 15.44 -36.74
N SER A 240 57.14 15.55 -38.05
CA SER A 240 57.53 14.63 -39.13
C SER A 240 58.45 13.46 -38.74
N SER A 241 57.94 12.24 -38.84
CA SER A 241 58.59 11.18 -39.62
C SER A 241 57.71 9.94 -39.71
N ASN A 242 57.76 9.37 -40.90
CA ASN A 242 57.01 8.26 -41.43
C ASN A 242 57.35 6.96 -40.68
N THR A 243 56.41 6.33 -39.97
CA THR A 243 56.38 4.87 -39.71
C THR A 243 54.99 4.48 -39.20
N GLN A 244 54.28 3.68 -40.00
CA GLN A 244 53.08 2.98 -39.58
C GLN A 244 53.43 2.00 -38.46
N ASN A 245 52.84 2.19 -37.28
CA ASN A 245 52.39 1.11 -36.39
C ASN A 245 51.42 1.67 -35.34
N ASN A 246 50.14 1.45 -35.62
CA ASN A 246 49.00 1.64 -34.73
C ASN A 246 49.14 0.76 -33.48
N THR A 247 48.84 1.31 -32.28
CA THR A 247 48.02 0.66 -31.21
C THR A 247 48.05 1.36 -29.83
N HIS A 248 48.06 2.71 -29.71
CA HIS A 248 47.95 3.33 -28.37
C HIS A 248 47.06 4.59 -28.23
N SER A 249 46.47 5.13 -29.30
CA SER A 249 45.56 6.29 -29.22
C SER A 249 44.08 5.93 -28.94
N ASP A 250 43.74 4.64 -28.98
CA ASP A 250 42.36 4.16 -28.96
C ASP A 250 41.78 4.01 -27.53
N SER A 251 42.65 3.87 -26.52
CA SER A 251 42.23 3.69 -25.10
C SER A 251 41.68 4.96 -24.47
N HIS A 252 42.23 6.13 -24.81
CA HIS A 252 41.81 7.43 -24.27
C HIS A 252 40.48 7.90 -24.88
N LYS A 253 40.26 7.72 -26.18
CA LYS A 253 38.96 7.98 -26.81
C LYS A 253 37.89 7.02 -26.28
N LYS A 254 38.19 5.73 -26.13
CA LYS A 254 37.27 4.74 -25.53
C LYS A 254 36.89 5.10 -24.10
N SER A 255 37.86 5.48 -23.25
CA SER A 255 37.58 5.87 -21.86
C SER A 255 36.73 7.15 -21.75
N ALA A 256 36.91 8.13 -22.63
CA ALA A 256 36.12 9.36 -22.64
C ALA A 256 34.70 9.15 -23.21
N ILE A 257 34.54 8.22 -24.17
CA ILE A 257 33.24 7.82 -24.70
C ILE A 257 32.47 7.01 -23.64
N ASP A 258 33.16 6.12 -22.92
CA ASP A 258 32.57 5.29 -21.85
C ASP A 258 32.10 6.14 -20.66
N THR A 259 32.87 7.16 -20.24
CA THR A 259 32.43 8.09 -19.18
C THR A 259 31.21 8.93 -19.56
N ARG A 260 31.10 9.38 -20.82
CA ARG A 260 29.89 10.06 -21.32
C ARG A 260 28.69 9.12 -21.36
N LYS A 261 28.86 7.90 -21.86
CA LYS A 261 27.81 6.88 -21.89
C LYS A 261 27.31 6.56 -20.48
N LEU A 262 28.23 6.36 -19.52
CA LEU A 262 27.91 6.15 -18.10
C LEU A 262 27.15 7.34 -17.49
N SER A 263 27.56 8.58 -17.80
CA SER A 263 26.88 9.79 -17.29
C SER A 263 25.45 9.91 -17.82
N VAL A 264 25.25 9.69 -19.12
CA VAL A 264 23.92 9.72 -19.75
C VAL A 264 23.06 8.57 -19.21
N ALA A 265 23.61 7.38 -19.07
CA ALA A 265 22.92 6.23 -18.50
C ALA A 265 22.50 6.47 -17.03
N PHE A 266 23.36 7.10 -16.22
CA PHE A 266 23.03 7.47 -14.84
C PHE A 266 21.91 8.52 -14.79
N GLN A 267 22.02 9.58 -15.60
CA GLN A 267 21.02 10.65 -15.66
C GLN A 267 19.65 10.15 -16.14
N ASN A 268 19.62 9.25 -17.13
CA ASN A 268 18.39 8.64 -17.63
C ASN A 268 17.69 7.75 -16.60
N ASN A 269 18.44 7.22 -15.62
CA ASN A 269 17.88 6.43 -14.52
C ASN A 269 17.42 7.27 -13.33
N LYS A 270 17.35 8.61 -13.46
CA LYS A 270 16.81 9.49 -12.41
C LYS A 270 15.40 9.04 -12.00
N GLY A 271 15.23 8.77 -10.70
CA GLY A 271 13.96 8.29 -10.13
C GLY A 271 13.71 6.78 -10.28
N ARG A 272 14.59 6.06 -10.99
CA ARG A 272 14.52 4.60 -11.20
C ARG A 272 15.73 3.85 -10.65
N LEU A 273 16.62 4.54 -9.94
CA LEU A 273 17.78 3.93 -9.29
C LEU A 273 17.33 2.90 -8.23
N PRO A 274 18.02 1.75 -8.13
CA PRO A 274 17.72 0.72 -7.15
C PRO A 274 17.93 1.22 -5.72
N TRP A 275 17.29 0.57 -4.76
CA TRP A 275 17.48 0.88 -3.34
C TRP A 275 18.86 0.36 -2.88
N PRO A 276 19.64 1.14 -2.12
CA PRO A 276 21.01 0.74 -1.74
C PRO A 276 21.07 -0.38 -0.70
N VAL A 277 19.93 -0.75 -0.10
CA VAL A 277 19.83 -1.84 0.90
C VAL A 277 18.64 -2.74 0.57
N LYS A 278 18.67 -4.00 0.99
CA LYS A 278 17.54 -4.92 0.73
C LYS A 278 16.28 -4.55 1.53
N ASP A 279 16.47 -4.17 2.80
CA ASP A 279 15.38 -3.79 3.71
C ASP A 279 15.82 -2.58 4.55
N GLY A 280 15.12 -1.45 4.41
CA GLY A 280 15.37 -0.27 5.23
C GLY A 280 14.30 0.81 5.03
N PHE A 281 14.26 1.82 5.88
CA PHE A 281 13.37 2.97 5.72
C PHE A 281 14.11 4.28 5.99
N ILE A 282 13.62 5.35 5.37
CA ILE A 282 14.19 6.69 5.50
C ILE A 282 13.94 7.22 6.92
N THR A 283 15.01 7.47 7.67
CA THR A 283 14.99 8.11 9.00
C THR A 283 15.31 9.60 8.94
N GLY A 284 16.08 10.03 7.93
CA GLY A 284 16.44 11.42 7.68
C GLY A 284 16.21 11.77 6.21
N ARG A 285 15.51 12.87 5.96
CA ARG A 285 15.25 13.35 4.59
C ARG A 285 16.27 14.41 4.20
N PHE A 286 16.45 14.57 2.89
CA PHE A 286 17.23 15.66 2.32
C PHE A 286 16.66 17.02 2.70
N GLY A 287 17.57 17.97 2.96
CA GLY A 287 17.27 19.36 3.29
C GLY A 287 17.21 19.66 4.79
N LYS A 288 16.68 20.84 5.10
CA LYS A 288 16.50 21.32 6.49
C LYS A 288 15.30 20.66 7.14
N GLN A 289 15.53 19.97 8.25
CA GLN A 289 14.50 19.27 9.01
C GLN A 289 14.60 19.63 10.50
N PRO A 290 13.48 19.82 11.21
CA PRO A 290 13.51 20.08 12.64
C PRO A 290 14.00 18.86 13.42
N HIS A 291 14.75 19.09 14.49
CA HIS A 291 15.15 18.02 15.39
C HIS A 291 13.90 17.39 16.07
N PRO A 292 13.77 16.05 16.15
CA PRO A 292 12.56 15.38 16.61
C PRO A 292 12.15 15.68 18.06
N THR A 293 13.08 16.11 18.92
CA THR A 293 12.83 16.43 20.33
C THR A 293 13.23 17.84 20.76
N LEU A 294 14.07 18.55 19.99
CA LEU A 294 14.59 19.87 20.38
C LEU A 294 13.92 20.93 19.52
N LYS A 295 13.02 21.73 20.13
CA LYS A 295 12.34 22.82 19.44
C LYS A 295 13.36 23.90 19.04
N GLY A 296 13.20 24.47 17.84
CA GLY A 296 14.05 25.56 17.33
C GLY A 296 15.37 25.11 16.67
N ILE A 297 15.76 23.85 16.77
CA ILE A 297 16.99 23.34 16.13
C ILE A 297 16.65 22.70 14.78
N GLN A 298 17.28 23.21 13.72
CA GLN A 298 17.22 22.62 12.38
C GLN A 298 18.48 21.81 12.10
N ILE A 299 18.28 20.59 11.61
CA ILE A 299 19.33 19.72 11.07
C ILE A 299 19.29 19.88 9.56
N ASN A 300 20.41 20.25 8.94
CA ASN A 300 20.54 20.19 7.49
C ASN A 300 21.15 18.84 7.10
N ASN A 301 20.46 18.06 6.27
CA ASN A 301 21.00 16.81 5.72
C ASN A 301 21.19 16.96 4.20
N ASN A 302 22.42 16.79 3.73
CA ASN A 302 22.77 16.87 2.30
C ASN A 302 22.50 15.56 1.54
N GLY A 303 21.85 14.58 2.17
CA GLY A 303 21.44 13.31 1.57
C GLY A 303 20.20 12.73 2.23
N ILE A 304 20.09 11.40 2.21
CA ILE A 304 19.05 10.65 2.93
C ILE A 304 19.69 9.66 3.90
N ASP A 305 19.12 9.54 5.08
CA ASP A 305 19.54 8.53 6.06
C ASP A 305 18.58 7.35 5.96
N ILE A 306 19.12 6.15 5.69
CA ILE A 306 18.34 4.92 5.61
C ILE A 306 18.74 4.01 6.77
N GLN A 307 17.81 3.70 7.65
CA GLN A 307 18.03 2.73 8.72
C GLN A 307 17.75 1.32 8.22
N THR A 308 18.71 0.42 8.43
CA THR A 308 18.68 -1.00 8.04
C THR A 308 19.11 -1.90 9.22
N THR A 309 19.06 -3.23 9.04
CA THR A 309 19.56 -4.18 10.04
C THR A 309 21.09 -4.13 10.14
N PRO A 310 21.68 -4.31 11.34
CA PRO A 310 23.13 -4.43 11.49
C PRO A 310 23.71 -5.50 10.56
N GLY A 311 24.82 -5.21 9.88
CA GLY A 311 25.47 -6.14 8.95
C GLY A 311 24.78 -6.32 7.59
N ALA A 312 23.75 -5.51 7.26
CA ALA A 312 23.13 -5.56 5.95
C ALA A 312 24.13 -5.18 4.84
N LYS A 313 24.13 -5.94 3.74
CA LYS A 313 24.89 -5.61 2.53
C LYS A 313 24.36 -4.30 1.93
N VAL A 314 25.27 -3.37 1.63
CA VAL A 314 25.00 -2.12 0.92
C VAL A 314 25.39 -2.31 -0.54
N TYR A 315 24.49 -1.99 -1.45
CA TYR A 315 24.67 -2.11 -2.90
C TYR A 315 24.94 -0.73 -3.51
N ALA A 316 25.81 -0.70 -4.52
CA ALA A 316 25.99 0.48 -5.35
C ALA A 316 24.69 0.78 -6.12
N LEU A 317 24.34 2.07 -6.23
CA LEU A 317 23.12 2.50 -6.93
C LEU A 317 23.23 2.31 -8.45
N PHE A 318 24.45 2.36 -8.97
CA PHE A 318 24.72 2.22 -10.39
C PHE A 318 26.14 1.69 -10.60
N GLU A 319 26.47 1.30 -11.83
CA GLU A 319 27.84 0.93 -12.18
C GLU A 319 28.75 2.16 -12.11
N GLY A 320 29.92 2.03 -11.48
CA GLY A 320 30.82 3.14 -11.26
C GLY A 320 32.15 2.72 -10.67
N LYS A 321 33.05 3.70 -10.48
CA LYS A 321 34.37 3.48 -9.90
C LYS A 321 34.42 4.09 -8.51
N VAL A 322 35.01 3.38 -7.55
CA VAL A 322 35.22 3.91 -6.20
C VAL A 322 36.21 5.07 -6.28
N ALA A 323 35.75 6.29 -5.99
CA ALA A 323 36.55 7.51 -6.03
C ALA A 323 37.33 7.71 -4.71
N GLY A 324 36.83 7.17 -3.60
CA GLY A 324 37.52 7.22 -2.33
C GLY A 324 36.82 6.43 -1.23
N VAL A 325 37.63 5.95 -0.29
CA VAL A 325 37.17 5.38 0.97
C VAL A 325 37.84 6.15 2.09
N GLN A 326 37.04 6.72 2.99
CA GLN A 326 37.58 7.52 4.09
C GLN A 326 36.84 7.23 5.39
N TYR A 327 37.60 7.11 6.48
CA TYR A 327 37.03 7.01 7.82
C TYR A 327 36.79 8.40 8.39
N ILE A 328 35.56 8.67 8.83
CA ILE A 328 35.16 9.96 9.39
C ILE A 328 34.62 9.74 10.81
N PRO A 329 35.27 10.33 11.84
CA PRO A 329 34.82 10.20 13.21
C PRO A 329 33.35 10.59 13.37
N GLY A 330 32.54 9.68 13.92
CA GLY A 330 31.09 9.85 14.10
C GLY A 330 30.21 9.35 12.94
N ASN A 331 30.78 9.16 11.74
CA ASN A 331 30.07 8.66 10.56
C ASN A 331 30.65 7.35 10.00
N HIS A 332 31.68 6.81 10.68
CA HIS A 332 32.40 5.60 10.29
C HIS A 332 32.95 5.69 8.85
N TYR A 333 32.89 4.59 8.10
CA TYR A 333 33.42 4.52 6.74
C TYR A 333 32.47 5.19 5.76
N MET A 334 33.03 6.11 4.98
CA MET A 334 32.42 6.70 3.81
C MET A 334 33.04 6.06 2.56
N VAL A 335 32.18 5.66 1.62
CA VAL A 335 32.56 5.19 0.28
C VAL A 335 31.89 6.12 -0.73
N ILE A 336 32.68 6.71 -1.61
CA ILE A 336 32.18 7.57 -2.70
C ILE A 336 32.36 6.83 -4.02
N ILE A 337 31.28 6.71 -4.79
CA ILE A 337 31.29 6.05 -6.09
C ILE A 337 31.05 7.09 -7.18
N LYS A 338 31.91 7.10 -8.21
CA LYS A 338 31.83 7.96 -9.39
C LYS A 338 31.10 7.25 -10.52
N HIS A 339 30.03 7.87 -11.00
CA HIS A 339 29.20 7.45 -12.12
C HIS A 339 29.34 8.46 -13.27
N GLY A 340 30.48 8.41 -13.97
CA GLY A 340 30.82 9.43 -14.97
C GLY A 340 31.01 10.81 -14.35
N ASN A 341 30.08 11.73 -14.59
CA ASN A 341 30.07 13.10 -14.04
C ASN A 341 29.37 13.22 -12.67
N TYR A 342 28.74 12.16 -12.19
CA TYR A 342 28.00 12.15 -10.92
C TYR A 342 28.74 11.37 -9.83
N TYR A 343 28.44 11.70 -8.57
CA TYR A 343 28.96 11.01 -7.39
C TYR A 343 27.80 10.61 -6.48
N THR A 344 27.90 9.43 -5.87
CA THR A 344 26.95 8.92 -4.87
C THR A 344 27.65 8.40 -3.64
#